data_AF-Q7N9J4-F1
#
_entry.id   AF-Q7N9J4-F1
#
_cell.length_a   1.000
_cell.length_b   1.000
_cell.length_c   1.000
_cell.angle_alpha   90.00
_cell.angle_beta   90.00
_cell.angle_gamma   90.00
#
_symmetry.space_group_name_H-M   'P 1'
#
loop_
_entity.id
_entity.type
_entity.pdbx_description
1 polymer ?
#
loop_
_entity_poly.entity_id
_entity_poly.type
_entity_poly.pdbx_seq_one_letter_code
_entity_poly.pdbx_strand_id
1 'polypeptide(L)'
;MTHLTTAPMANGTGKTPLAPTSADRTADYLAKLPAADNALLQQIEQSLTLAPYWLDGHAIAAQAAGKLGYHAVADAIRDELRAFLDRLPVLQNLSFSDMSPFISDATLNWLHPPATATVSSGTTPEQDAVWHCFQQHGLEAALHAAEQYQQHLTEPRDQFYGQLLTAQLLEQAGMHALAQQHYRQLRQAGQHLSLADWEPGLLAALAEKAPMTAPAKTTTANRSVNP
;
A
#
# COMPACT_ATOMS: atom_id res chain seq x y z
N MET A 1 -22.52 -15.90 5.92
CA MET A 1 -21.29 -16.58 5.46
C MET A 1 -21.69 -17.59 4.39
N THR A 2 -21.66 -17.18 3.12
CA THR A 2 -22.07 -18.03 1.99
C THR A 2 -20.81 -18.54 1.31
N HIS A 3 -20.53 -19.85 1.47
CA HIS A 3 -19.38 -20.54 0.89
C HIS A 3 -19.53 -20.66 -0.65
N LEU A 4 -19.23 -19.60 -1.40
CA LEU A 4 -19.12 -19.65 -2.86
C LEU A 4 -17.83 -20.38 -3.26
N THR A 5 -17.90 -21.71 -3.33
CA THR A 5 -16.75 -22.60 -3.61
C THR A 5 -16.64 -22.97 -5.10
N THR A 6 -17.54 -22.49 -5.95
CA THR A 6 -17.57 -22.82 -7.38
C THR A 6 -17.92 -21.58 -8.19
N ALA A 7 -17.10 -21.31 -9.21
CA ALA A 7 -17.39 -20.27 -10.19
C ALA A 7 -18.67 -20.64 -10.96
N PRO A 8 -19.53 -19.65 -11.29
CA PRO A 8 -20.72 -19.90 -12.10
C PRO A 8 -20.33 -20.50 -13.45
N MET A 9 -21.13 -21.45 -13.94
CA MET A 9 -20.88 -22.08 -15.24
C MET A 9 -20.81 -21.01 -16.33
N ALA A 10 -19.67 -20.92 -17.00
CA ALA A 10 -19.44 -20.02 -18.10
C ALA A 10 -19.44 -20.78 -19.43
N ASN A 11 -19.97 -20.17 -20.48
CA ASN A 11 -19.87 -20.70 -21.84
C ASN A 11 -18.41 -20.60 -22.33
N GLY A 12 -18.04 -21.32 -23.40
CA GLY A 12 -16.65 -21.40 -23.93
C GLY A 12 -15.97 -20.07 -24.32
N THR A 13 -16.65 -18.93 -24.13
CA THR A 13 -16.16 -17.56 -24.30
C THR A 13 -16.11 -16.75 -22.99
N GLY A 14 -16.21 -17.39 -21.80
CA GLY A 14 -16.17 -16.71 -20.48
C GLY A 14 -17.47 -16.00 -20.07
N LYS A 15 -18.57 -16.21 -20.81
CA LYS A 15 -19.86 -15.55 -20.56
C LYS A 15 -20.68 -16.34 -19.54
N THR A 16 -21.17 -15.68 -18.51
CA THR A 16 -22.07 -16.27 -17.51
C THR A 16 -23.52 -15.88 -17.79
N PRO A 17 -24.51 -16.71 -17.42
CA PRO A 17 -25.93 -16.36 -17.52
C PRO A 17 -26.38 -15.37 -16.42
N LEU A 18 -25.44 -14.79 -15.67
CA LEU A 18 -25.72 -13.87 -14.58
C LEU A 18 -25.99 -12.47 -15.16
N ALA A 19 -27.08 -11.86 -14.71
CA ALA A 19 -27.39 -10.49 -15.04
C ALA A 19 -26.42 -9.55 -14.32
N PRO A 20 -25.87 -8.53 -15.01
CA PRO A 20 -25.06 -7.52 -14.35
C PRO A 20 -25.94 -6.68 -13.42
N THR A 21 -25.34 -6.17 -12.36
CA THR A 21 -25.95 -5.08 -11.58
C THR A 21 -26.12 -3.87 -12.51
N SER A 22 -27.26 -3.17 -12.43
CA SER A 22 -27.55 -2.03 -13.29
C SER A 22 -26.41 -1.00 -13.25
N ALA A 23 -25.78 -0.72 -14.39
CA ALA A 23 -24.68 0.25 -14.49
C ALA A 23 -25.11 1.65 -13.98
N ASP A 24 -26.37 2.01 -14.19
CA ASP A 24 -27.01 3.22 -13.67
C ASP A 24 -26.96 3.31 -12.14
N ARG A 25 -27.23 2.20 -11.43
CA ARG A 25 -27.12 2.13 -9.97
C ARG A 25 -25.68 2.25 -9.49
N THR A 26 -24.74 1.63 -10.20
CA THR A 26 -23.31 1.72 -9.89
C THR A 26 -22.82 3.16 -10.03
N ALA A 27 -23.25 3.86 -11.09
CA ALA A 27 -22.94 5.27 -11.30
C ALA A 27 -23.56 6.18 -10.22
N ASP A 28 -24.81 5.93 -9.80
CA ASP A 28 -25.46 6.66 -8.70
C ASP A 28 -24.67 6.52 -7.38
N TYR A 29 -24.19 5.31 -7.05
CA TYR A 29 -23.36 5.10 -5.87
C TYR A 29 -22.02 5.84 -5.94
N LEU A 30 -21.34 5.79 -7.08
CA LEU A 30 -20.09 6.53 -7.29
C LEU A 30 -20.29 8.05 -7.20
N ALA A 31 -21.42 8.56 -7.70
CA ALA A 31 -21.76 9.98 -7.61
C ALA A 31 -22.04 10.44 -6.16
N LYS A 32 -22.54 9.55 -5.31
CA LYS A 32 -22.82 9.80 -3.88
C LYS A 32 -21.63 9.55 -2.96
N LEU A 33 -20.61 8.84 -3.44
CA LEU A 33 -19.37 8.55 -2.71
C LEU A 33 -18.66 9.76 -2.05
N PRO A 34 -18.58 10.97 -2.66
CA PRO A 34 -17.94 12.13 -2.01
C PRO A 34 -18.70 12.63 -0.78
N ALA A 35 -20.00 12.36 -0.69
CA ALA A 35 -20.85 12.64 0.47
C ALA A 35 -21.34 11.30 1.06
N ALA A 36 -20.42 10.35 1.28
CA ALA A 36 -20.76 9.04 1.78
C ALA A 36 -21.31 9.12 3.20
N ASP A 37 -22.52 8.58 3.39
CA ASP A 37 -23.18 8.40 4.68
C ASP A 37 -23.31 6.91 5.03
N ASN A 38 -23.55 6.61 6.31
CA ASN A 38 -23.82 5.24 6.76
C ASN A 38 -25.02 4.60 6.03
N ALA A 39 -26.01 5.38 5.63
CA ALA A 39 -27.15 4.91 4.85
C ALA A 39 -26.75 4.43 3.44
N LEU A 40 -25.81 5.13 2.80
CA LEU A 40 -25.27 4.73 1.49
C LEU A 40 -24.53 3.39 1.60
N LEU A 41 -23.69 3.24 2.64
CA LEU A 41 -22.97 1.99 2.89
C LEU A 41 -23.95 0.82 3.10
N GLN A 42 -25.00 0.99 3.89
CA GLN A 42 -26.04 -0.03 4.07
C GLN A 42 -26.76 -0.39 2.77
N GLN A 43 -27.04 0.59 1.91
CA GLN A 43 -27.69 0.35 0.62
C GLN A 43 -26.79 -0.44 -0.35
N ILE A 44 -25.49 -0.17 -0.32
CA ILE A 44 -24.49 -0.93 -1.08
C ILE A 44 -24.42 -2.37 -0.56
N GLU A 45 -24.34 -2.58 0.76
CA GLU A 45 -24.31 -3.93 1.38
C GLU A 45 -25.57 -4.76 1.06
N GLN A 46 -26.75 -4.12 1.06
CA GLN A 46 -27.99 -4.77 0.65
C GLN A 46 -27.93 -5.19 -0.83
N SER A 47 -27.37 -4.33 -1.68
CA SER A 47 -27.18 -4.65 -3.11
C SER A 47 -26.19 -5.80 -3.30
N LEU A 48 -25.11 -5.85 -2.52
CA LEU A 48 -24.12 -6.94 -2.52
C LEU A 48 -24.71 -8.28 -2.06
N THR A 49 -25.63 -8.24 -1.09
CA THR A 49 -26.37 -9.43 -0.64
C THR A 49 -27.22 -10.04 -1.77
N LEU A 50 -27.77 -9.20 -2.64
CA LEU A 50 -28.58 -9.62 -3.79
C LEU A 50 -27.73 -9.99 -5.01
N ALA A 51 -26.53 -9.42 -5.13
CA ALA A 51 -25.62 -9.60 -6.26
C ALA A 51 -24.22 -10.03 -5.76
N PRO A 52 -24.04 -11.31 -5.37
CA PRO A 52 -22.78 -11.80 -4.78
C PRO A 52 -21.58 -11.73 -5.74
N TYR A 53 -21.83 -11.67 -7.06
CA TYR A 53 -20.79 -11.57 -8.09
C TYR A 53 -20.47 -10.13 -8.48
N TRP A 54 -21.07 -9.13 -7.82
CA TRP A 54 -20.78 -7.72 -8.07
C TRP A 54 -19.52 -7.30 -7.31
N LEU A 55 -18.36 -7.66 -7.86
CA LEU A 55 -17.05 -7.40 -7.24
C LEU A 55 -16.76 -5.91 -7.16
N ASP A 56 -17.19 -5.15 -8.16
CA ASP A 56 -17.06 -3.69 -8.20
C ASP A 56 -17.76 -3.02 -7.00
N GLY A 57 -18.91 -3.55 -6.58
CA GLY A 57 -19.63 -3.05 -5.40
C GLY A 57 -18.84 -3.17 -4.09
N HIS A 58 -17.98 -4.19 -3.95
CA HIS A 58 -17.12 -4.34 -2.78
C HIS A 58 -16.05 -3.24 -2.72
N ALA A 59 -15.51 -2.84 -3.87
CA ALA A 59 -14.58 -1.71 -3.95
C ALA A 59 -15.27 -0.38 -3.62
N ILE A 60 -16.51 -0.19 -4.05
CA ILE A 60 -17.32 0.99 -3.71
C ILE A 60 -17.63 1.02 -2.20
N ALA A 61 -18.01 -0.12 -1.61
CA ALA A 61 -18.26 -0.26 -0.17
C ALA A 61 -17.01 0.06 0.65
N ALA A 62 -15.85 -0.45 0.26
CA ALA A 62 -14.58 -0.16 0.92
C ALA A 62 -14.22 1.33 0.84
N GLN A 63 -14.43 1.98 -0.31
CA GLN A 63 -14.19 3.42 -0.46
C GLN A 63 -15.14 4.24 0.42
N ALA A 64 -16.44 3.89 0.46
CA ALA A 64 -17.42 4.55 1.33
C ALA A 64 -17.06 4.37 2.82
N ALA A 65 -16.67 3.17 3.24
CA ALA A 65 -16.20 2.90 4.60
C ALA A 65 -14.95 3.72 4.96
N GLY A 66 -13.99 3.84 4.04
CA GLY A 66 -12.82 4.70 4.23
C GLY A 66 -13.17 6.18 4.40
N LYS A 67 -14.14 6.69 3.64
CA LYS A 67 -14.63 8.09 3.77
C LYS A 67 -15.33 8.36 5.11
N LEU A 68 -15.96 7.34 5.69
CA LEU A 68 -16.59 7.40 7.02
C LEU A 68 -15.58 7.25 8.18
N GLY A 69 -14.29 7.06 7.88
CA GLY A 69 -13.23 6.85 8.87
C GLY A 69 -13.04 5.39 9.30
N TYR A 70 -13.74 4.44 8.68
CA TYR A 70 -13.63 3.01 8.97
C TYR A 70 -12.51 2.36 8.13
N HIS A 71 -11.28 2.86 8.27
CA HIS A 71 -10.13 2.40 7.49
C HIS A 71 -9.85 0.89 7.65
N ALA A 72 -9.89 0.39 8.89
CA ALA A 72 -9.70 -1.04 9.17
C ALA A 72 -10.75 -1.94 8.47
N VAL A 73 -11.99 -1.44 8.31
CA VAL A 73 -13.05 -2.15 7.60
C VAL A 73 -12.80 -2.12 6.10
N ALA A 74 -12.39 -0.97 5.56
CA ALA A 74 -12.03 -0.84 4.15
C ALA A 74 -10.87 -1.77 3.75
N ASP A 75 -9.83 -1.86 4.59
CA ASP A 75 -8.72 -2.80 4.39
C ASP A 75 -9.18 -4.25 4.46
N ALA A 76 -10.01 -4.61 5.45
CA ALA A 76 -10.55 -5.97 5.56
C ALA A 76 -11.38 -6.37 4.33
N ILE A 77 -12.23 -5.48 3.80
CA ILE A 77 -13.00 -5.74 2.58
C ILE A 77 -12.07 -5.98 1.40
N ARG A 78 -10.99 -5.19 1.29
CA ARG A 78 -9.99 -5.35 0.22
C ARG A 78 -9.27 -6.70 0.31
N ASP A 79 -8.82 -7.08 1.51
CA ASP A 79 -8.09 -8.34 1.70
C ASP A 79 -8.99 -9.57 1.50
N GLU A 80 -10.25 -9.52 1.93
CA GLU A 80 -11.23 -10.57 1.64
C GLU A 80 -11.51 -10.70 0.13
N LEU A 81 -11.67 -9.56 -0.57
CA LEU A 81 -11.87 -9.57 -2.03
C LEU A 81 -10.64 -10.14 -2.76
N ARG A 82 -9.43 -9.81 -2.29
CA ARG A 82 -8.18 -10.37 -2.83
C ARG A 82 -8.09 -11.88 -2.59
N ALA A 83 -8.39 -12.35 -1.39
CA ALA A 83 -8.41 -13.78 -1.07
C ALA A 83 -9.47 -14.53 -1.89
N PHE A 84 -10.62 -13.90 -2.15
CA PHE A 84 -11.66 -14.46 -3.01
C PHE A 84 -11.21 -14.60 -4.48
N LEU A 85 -10.52 -13.59 -5.01
CA LEU A 85 -9.97 -13.62 -6.36
C LEU A 85 -8.79 -14.59 -6.51
N ASP A 86 -7.95 -14.74 -5.49
CA ASP A 86 -6.85 -15.72 -5.48
C ASP A 86 -7.40 -17.15 -5.49
N ARG A 87 -8.50 -17.39 -4.75
CA ARG A 87 -9.18 -18.68 -4.72
C ARG A 87 -9.89 -19.01 -6.03
N LEU A 88 -10.40 -18.01 -6.74
CA LEU A 88 -11.16 -18.17 -7.99
C LEU A 88 -10.65 -17.19 -9.07
N PRO A 89 -9.42 -17.38 -9.60
CA PRO A 89 -8.82 -16.45 -10.55
C PRO A 89 -9.60 -16.38 -11.86
N VAL A 90 -10.35 -17.43 -12.19
CA VAL A 90 -11.23 -17.51 -13.36
C VAL A 90 -12.24 -16.35 -13.38
N LEU A 91 -12.69 -15.85 -12.21
CA LEU A 91 -13.64 -14.74 -12.12
C LEU A 91 -13.15 -13.46 -12.78
N GLN A 92 -11.83 -13.24 -12.84
CA GLN A 92 -11.22 -12.08 -13.50
C GLN A 92 -11.45 -12.09 -15.01
N ASN A 93 -11.64 -13.28 -15.59
CA ASN A 93 -11.86 -13.47 -17.03
C ASN A 93 -13.33 -13.72 -17.37
N LEU A 94 -14.24 -13.65 -16.39
CA LEU A 94 -15.67 -13.84 -16.62
C LEU A 94 -16.39 -12.52 -16.88
N SER A 95 -17.42 -12.61 -17.72
CA SER A 95 -18.31 -11.51 -18.03
C SER A 95 -19.76 -11.88 -17.74
N PHE A 96 -20.56 -10.88 -17.40
CA PHE A 96 -22.01 -10.99 -17.28
C PHE A 96 -22.65 -11.21 -18.65
N SER A 97 -23.95 -11.49 -18.65
CA SER A 97 -24.73 -11.71 -19.88
C SER A 97 -24.63 -10.54 -20.88
N ASP A 98 -24.38 -9.31 -20.40
CA ASP A 98 -24.26 -8.08 -21.19
C ASP A 98 -22.83 -7.79 -21.71
N MET A 99 -21.87 -8.70 -21.50
CA MET A 99 -20.44 -8.52 -21.80
C MET A 99 -19.68 -7.60 -20.86
N SER A 100 -20.35 -7.00 -19.88
CA SER A 100 -19.66 -6.29 -18.80
C SER A 100 -18.77 -7.29 -18.03
N PRO A 101 -17.49 -6.96 -17.77
CA PRO A 101 -16.62 -7.82 -16.98
C PRO A 101 -17.12 -7.88 -15.53
N PHE A 102 -16.83 -8.99 -14.84
CA PHE A 102 -17.18 -9.15 -13.42
C PHE A 102 -16.43 -8.15 -12.52
N ILE A 103 -15.25 -7.75 -12.95
CA ILE A 103 -14.39 -6.78 -12.29
C ILE A 103 -13.93 -5.74 -13.32
N SER A 104 -14.04 -4.46 -12.99
CA SER A 104 -13.52 -3.40 -13.85
C SER A 104 -12.00 -3.26 -13.70
N ASP A 105 -11.33 -2.75 -14.74
CA ASP A 105 -9.91 -2.37 -14.65
C ASP A 105 -9.63 -1.40 -13.49
N ALA A 106 -10.56 -0.49 -13.21
CA ALA A 106 -10.46 0.44 -12.08
C ALA A 106 -10.41 -0.30 -10.74
N THR A 107 -11.27 -1.31 -10.56
CA THR A 107 -11.31 -2.13 -9.35
C THR A 107 -10.09 -3.06 -9.25
N LEU A 108 -9.60 -3.62 -10.37
CA LEU A 108 -8.35 -4.37 -10.40
C LEU A 108 -7.16 -3.49 -10.00
N ASN A 109 -7.10 -2.26 -10.50
CA ASN A 109 -6.07 -1.29 -10.14
C ASN A 109 -6.17 -0.84 -8.67
N TRP A 110 -7.36 -0.85 -8.07
CA TRP A 110 -7.53 -0.59 -6.64
C TRP A 110 -7.08 -1.77 -5.76
N LEU A 111 -7.30 -3.01 -6.21
CA LEU A 111 -6.86 -4.24 -5.54
C LEU A 111 -5.35 -4.45 -5.65
N HIS A 112 -4.80 -4.14 -6.82
CA HIS A 112 -3.38 -4.19 -7.15
C HIS A 112 -2.96 -2.80 -7.58
N PRO A 113 -2.85 -1.84 -6.64
CA PRO A 113 -2.27 -0.55 -6.98
C PRO A 113 -0.92 -0.85 -7.62
N PRO A 114 -0.62 -0.29 -8.80
CA PRO A 114 0.68 -0.45 -9.41
C PRO A 114 1.67 -0.09 -8.32
N ALA A 115 2.73 -0.88 -8.22
CA ALA A 115 3.86 -0.61 -7.33
C ALA A 115 4.58 0.68 -7.78
N THR A 116 3.87 1.81 -7.83
CA THR A 116 4.39 3.06 -7.32
C THR A 116 4.96 2.68 -5.98
N ALA A 117 6.27 2.70 -5.87
CA ALA A 117 7.00 2.38 -4.67
C ALA A 117 6.63 3.37 -3.56
N THR A 118 5.43 3.24 -2.98
CA THR A 118 5.25 3.45 -1.56
C THR A 118 6.06 2.35 -0.92
N VAL A 119 7.36 2.62 -0.78
CA VAL A 119 8.23 1.94 0.17
C VAL A 119 7.49 2.05 1.50
N SER A 120 6.70 1.04 1.80
CA SER A 120 5.96 0.90 3.05
C SER A 120 6.96 0.36 4.07
N SER A 121 8.05 1.12 4.26
CA SER A 121 8.68 1.18 5.57
C SER A 121 7.75 2.03 6.40
N GLY A 122 7.08 1.41 7.37
CA GLY A 122 6.00 1.97 8.18
C GLY A 122 5.93 3.50 8.16
N THR A 123 4.90 4.04 7.51
CA THR A 123 4.55 5.45 7.65
C THR A 123 4.41 5.72 9.13
N THR A 124 5.38 6.46 9.68
CA THR A 124 5.35 6.84 11.08
C THR A 124 4.15 7.75 11.30
N PRO A 125 3.54 7.75 12.49
CA PRO A 125 2.42 8.63 12.79
C PRO A 125 2.76 10.10 12.52
N GLU A 126 4.04 10.49 12.64
CA GLU A 126 4.53 11.81 12.21
C GLU A 126 4.43 12.08 10.70
N GLN A 127 4.70 11.10 9.81
CA GLN A 127 4.56 11.29 8.37
C GLN A 127 3.09 11.51 7.97
N ASP A 128 2.17 10.78 8.61
CA ASP A 128 0.73 10.96 8.40
C ASP A 128 0.27 12.35 8.87
N ALA A 129 0.78 12.82 10.01
CA ALA A 129 0.50 14.16 10.51
C ALA A 129 0.95 15.28 9.54
N VAL A 130 2.11 15.11 8.90
CA VAL A 130 2.59 16.04 7.86
C VAL A 130 1.65 16.06 6.65
N TRP A 131 1.16 14.89 6.24
CA TRP A 131 0.24 14.76 5.11
C TRP A 131 -1.14 15.35 5.41
N HIS A 132 -1.61 15.17 6.64
CA HIS A 132 -2.83 15.80 7.12
C HIS A 132 -2.68 17.32 7.21
N CYS A 133 -1.51 17.82 7.65
CA CYS A 133 -1.19 19.25 7.65
C CYS A 133 -1.25 19.84 6.23
N PHE A 134 -0.73 19.13 5.23
CA PHE A 134 -0.80 19.54 3.82
C PHE A 134 -2.24 19.74 3.34
N GLN A 135 -3.13 18.80 3.66
CA GLN A 135 -4.54 18.87 3.25
C GLN A 135 -5.30 20.01 3.94
N GLN A 136 -4.95 20.34 5.17
CA GLN A 136 -5.68 21.33 5.98
C GLN A 136 -5.14 22.76 5.85
N HIS A 137 -3.81 22.92 5.81
CA HIS A 137 -3.13 24.21 5.93
C HIS A 137 -2.28 24.57 4.70
N GLY A 138 -2.18 23.66 3.72
CA GLY A 138 -1.44 23.87 2.48
C GLY A 138 0.05 23.52 2.57
N LEU A 139 0.77 23.76 1.47
CA LEU A 139 2.15 23.32 1.28
C LEU A 139 3.11 23.90 2.32
N GLU A 140 3.04 25.21 2.60
CA GLU A 140 4.00 25.89 3.47
C GLU A 140 3.99 25.31 4.90
N ALA A 141 2.80 25.06 5.44
CA ALA A 141 2.64 24.46 6.77
C ALA A 141 3.13 23.00 6.80
N ALA A 142 2.89 22.26 5.71
CA ALA A 142 3.37 20.88 5.61
C ALA A 142 4.89 20.79 5.46
N LEU A 143 5.51 21.70 4.71
CA LEU A 143 6.97 21.76 4.60
C LEU A 143 7.61 22.10 5.96
N HIS A 144 7.05 23.06 6.70
CA HIS A 144 7.54 23.37 8.04
C HIS A 144 7.43 22.17 8.99
N ALA A 145 6.30 21.44 8.95
CA ALA A 145 6.13 20.22 9.73
C ALA A 145 7.12 19.12 9.32
N ALA A 146 7.37 18.96 8.00
CA ALA A 146 8.34 18.00 7.48
C ALA A 146 9.77 18.35 7.89
N GLU A 147 10.16 19.63 7.84
CA GLU A 147 11.47 20.09 8.31
C GLU A 147 11.65 19.84 9.80
N GLN A 148 10.65 20.16 10.61
CA GLN A 148 10.70 19.92 12.06
C GLN A 148 10.83 18.43 12.37
N TYR A 149 10.11 17.57 11.63
CA TYR A 149 10.26 16.12 11.73
C TYR A 149 11.68 15.67 11.36
N GLN A 150 12.24 16.18 10.25
CA GLN A 150 13.59 15.83 9.79
C GLN A 150 14.69 16.17 10.80
N GLN A 151 14.53 17.25 11.58
CA GLN A 151 15.50 17.62 12.63
C GLN A 151 15.60 16.57 13.74
N HIS A 152 14.55 15.76 13.94
CA HIS A 152 14.50 14.74 14.98
C HIS A 152 15.01 13.37 14.48
N LEU A 153 15.27 13.23 13.17
CA LEU A 153 15.69 11.98 12.56
C LEU A 153 17.18 11.75 12.75
N THR A 154 17.50 10.72 13.53
CA THR A 154 18.88 10.39 13.86
C THR A 154 19.47 9.39 12.86
N GLU A 155 18.66 8.48 12.31
CA GLU A 155 19.15 7.49 11.36
C GLU A 155 19.17 8.03 9.91
N PRO A 156 20.21 7.71 9.14
CA PRO A 156 20.33 8.15 7.74
C PRO A 156 19.21 7.59 6.85
N ARG A 157 18.72 6.38 7.16
CA ARG A 157 17.51 5.82 6.55
C ARG A 157 16.31 6.76 6.72
N ASP A 158 16.01 7.17 7.95
CA ASP A 158 14.84 8.00 8.22
C ASP A 158 14.98 9.38 7.57
N GLN A 159 16.18 9.97 7.61
CA GLN A 159 16.45 11.24 6.92
C GLN A 159 16.17 11.13 5.42
N PHE A 160 16.53 10.02 4.78
CA PHE A 160 16.23 9.78 3.37
C PHE A 160 14.72 9.68 3.11
N TYR A 161 13.98 8.98 3.97
CA TYR A 161 12.52 8.92 3.88
C TYR A 161 11.87 10.28 4.13
N GLY A 162 12.39 11.08 5.06
CA GLY A 162 11.97 12.45 5.29
C GLY A 162 12.15 13.31 4.04
N GLN A 163 13.28 13.20 3.34
CA GLN A 163 13.50 13.94 2.10
C GLN A 163 12.58 13.48 0.97
N LEU A 164 12.27 12.19 0.91
CA LEU A 164 11.31 11.63 -0.05
C LEU A 164 9.90 12.17 0.20
N LEU A 165 9.49 12.28 1.46
CA LEU A 165 8.21 12.89 1.86
C LEU A 165 8.10 14.35 1.37
N THR A 166 9.17 15.14 1.54
CA THR A 166 9.23 16.51 1.03
C THR A 166 9.07 16.55 -0.49
N ALA A 167 9.70 15.65 -1.24
CA ALA A 167 9.56 15.58 -2.69
C ALA A 167 8.11 15.24 -3.11
N GLN A 168 7.43 14.35 -2.38
CA GLN A 168 6.03 14.00 -2.61
C GLN A 168 5.08 15.16 -2.30
N LEU A 169 5.34 15.92 -1.22
CA LEU A 169 4.59 17.16 -0.90
C LEU A 169 4.65 18.16 -2.06
N LEU A 170 5.86 18.39 -2.58
CA LEU A 170 6.09 19.32 -3.68
C LEU A 170 5.39 18.88 -4.97
N GLU A 171 5.39 17.58 -5.25
CA GLU A 171 4.67 17.01 -6.39
C GLU A 171 3.16 17.23 -6.27
N GLN A 172 2.56 16.93 -5.11
CA GLN A 172 1.14 17.16 -4.86
C GLN A 172 0.74 18.63 -4.91
N ALA A 173 1.64 19.53 -4.54
CA ALA A 173 1.42 20.98 -4.68
C ALA A 173 1.58 21.50 -6.12
N GLY A 174 1.90 20.63 -7.08
CA GLY A 174 2.04 20.98 -8.50
C GLY A 174 3.45 21.45 -8.90
N MET A 175 4.43 21.42 -7.99
CA MET A 175 5.82 21.81 -8.23
C MET A 175 6.65 20.68 -8.86
N HIS A 176 6.15 20.09 -9.94
CA HIS A 176 6.70 18.89 -10.56
C HIS A 176 8.18 19.01 -10.95
N ALA A 177 8.61 20.18 -11.46
CA ALA A 177 10.01 20.38 -11.85
C ALA A 177 10.96 20.31 -10.64
N LEU A 178 10.55 20.89 -9.51
CA LEU A 178 11.32 20.86 -8.27
C LEU A 178 11.31 19.47 -7.66
N ALA A 179 10.13 18.83 -7.59
CA ALA A 179 10.00 17.45 -7.11
C ALA A 179 10.89 16.48 -7.91
N GLN A 180 10.91 16.59 -9.25
CA GLN A 180 11.80 15.78 -10.09
C GLN A 180 13.28 16.02 -9.80
N GLN A 181 13.69 17.26 -9.52
CA GLN A 181 15.07 17.55 -9.12
C GLN A 181 15.41 16.85 -7.80
N HIS A 182 14.53 16.93 -6.81
CA HIS A 182 14.70 16.21 -5.54
C HIS A 182 14.79 14.70 -5.76
N TYR A 183 13.90 14.09 -6.54
CA TYR A 183 13.97 12.66 -6.84
C TYR A 183 15.27 12.24 -7.52
N ARG A 184 15.80 13.06 -8.44
CA ARG A 184 17.10 12.77 -9.08
C ARG A 184 18.25 12.83 -8.09
N GLN A 185 18.26 13.83 -7.23
CA GLN A 185 19.28 13.98 -6.18
C GLN A 185 19.23 12.80 -5.20
N LEU A 186 18.04 12.43 -4.71
CA LEU A 186 17.86 11.29 -3.81
C LEU A 186 18.31 9.99 -4.49
N ARG A 187 17.95 9.79 -5.76
CA ARG A 187 18.36 8.60 -6.52
C ARG A 187 19.87 8.52 -6.71
N GLN A 188 20.55 9.64 -6.93
CA GLN A 188 22.02 9.68 -7.02
C GLN A 188 22.65 9.41 -5.66
N ALA A 189 22.15 10.02 -4.60
CA ALA A 189 22.63 9.78 -3.23
C ALA A 189 22.49 8.31 -2.83
N GLY A 190 21.32 7.71 -3.08
CA GLY A 190 21.05 6.31 -2.75
C GLY A 190 21.91 5.29 -3.51
N GLN A 191 22.43 5.64 -4.70
CA GLN A 191 23.35 4.75 -5.45
C GLN A 191 24.72 4.58 -4.78
N HIS A 192 25.11 5.55 -3.95
CA HIS A 192 26.42 5.56 -3.30
C HIS A 192 26.36 5.15 -1.82
N LEU A 193 25.16 5.01 -1.21
CA LEU A 193 25.04 4.59 0.17
C LEU A 193 25.22 3.07 0.30
N SER A 194 26.13 2.66 1.18
CA SER A 194 26.28 1.27 1.57
C SER A 194 25.25 0.92 2.65
N LEU A 195 24.94 -0.38 2.81
CA LEU A 195 24.05 -0.83 3.90
C LEU A 195 24.58 -0.42 5.28
N ALA A 196 25.90 -0.31 5.44
CA ALA A 196 26.54 0.10 6.68
C ALA A 196 26.35 1.57 7.01
N ASP A 197 26.32 2.42 5.99
CA ASP A 197 26.01 3.85 6.13
C ASP A 197 24.50 4.09 6.19
N TRP A 198 23.69 3.17 5.67
CA TRP A 198 22.23 3.30 5.58
C TRP A 198 21.50 2.89 6.85
N GLU A 199 21.88 1.77 7.48
CA GLU A 199 21.21 1.24 8.67
C GLU A 199 22.22 0.68 9.69
N PRO A 200 22.99 1.56 10.35
CA PRO A 200 24.03 1.16 11.30
C PRO A 200 23.44 0.42 12.51
N GLY A 201 22.19 0.74 12.91
CA GLY A 201 21.48 0.05 14.00
C GLY A 201 21.23 -1.42 13.71
N LEU A 202 20.86 -1.76 12.47
CA LEU A 202 20.68 -3.15 12.03
C LEU A 202 22.01 -3.91 12.04
N LEU A 203 23.09 -3.30 11.56
CA LEU A 203 24.41 -3.92 11.63
C LEU A 203 24.88 -4.14 13.07
N ALA A 204 24.63 -3.18 13.97
CA ALA A 204 24.95 -3.35 15.39
C ALA A 204 24.16 -4.51 16.01
N ALA A 205 22.86 -4.60 15.71
CA ALA A 205 22.03 -5.72 16.17
C ALA A 205 22.49 -7.06 15.59
N LEU A 206 22.88 -7.11 14.32
CA LEU A 206 23.43 -8.31 13.69
C LEU A 206 24.79 -8.71 14.30
N ALA A 207 25.66 -7.75 14.58
CA ALA A 207 26.95 -7.99 15.24
C ALA A 207 26.76 -8.52 16.67
N GLU A 208 25.75 -8.05 17.40
CA GLU A 208 25.41 -8.55 18.73
C GLU A 208 24.90 -10.00 18.70
N LYS A 209 24.15 -10.39 17.65
CA LYS A 209 23.62 -11.74 17.49
C LYS A 209 24.61 -12.73 16.86
N ALA A 210 25.58 -12.24 16.10
CA ALA A 210 26.64 -13.03 15.47
C ALA A 210 28.03 -12.50 15.84
N PRO A 211 28.48 -12.65 17.11
CA PRO A 211 29.81 -12.24 17.50
C PRO A 211 30.85 -13.02 16.68
N MET A 212 31.70 -12.31 15.94
CA MET A 212 32.87 -12.89 15.27
C MET A 212 33.72 -13.62 16.33
N THR A 213 33.67 -14.95 16.33
CA THR A 213 34.61 -15.78 17.10
C THR A 213 36.03 -15.49 16.60
N ALA A 214 36.81 -14.76 17.38
CA ALA A 214 38.23 -14.51 17.12
C ALA A 214 39.01 -15.85 17.11
N PRO A 215 40.01 -16.02 16.23
CA PRO A 215 40.83 -17.23 16.20
C PRO A 215 41.66 -17.31 17.49
N ALA A 216 41.61 -18.47 18.16
CA ALA A 216 42.42 -18.76 19.32
C ALA A 216 43.91 -18.61 18.98
N LYS A 217 44.59 -17.65 19.64
CA LYS A 217 46.06 -17.60 19.66
C LYS A 217 46.57 -18.83 20.39
N THR A 218 46.96 -19.87 19.67
CA THR A 218 47.74 -20.96 20.25
C THR A 218 49.17 -20.47 20.47
N THR A 219 49.38 -19.81 21.60
CA THR A 219 50.68 -19.74 22.25
C THR A 219 51.04 -21.18 22.63
N THR A 220 52.02 -21.79 21.96
CA THR A 220 52.77 -22.88 22.59
C THR A 220 54.24 -22.59 22.46
N ALA A 221 54.77 -22.19 23.61
CA ALA A 221 56.15 -21.99 23.94
C ALA A 221 57.04 -23.14 23.46
N ASN A 222 58.14 -22.72 22.84
CA ASN A 222 59.41 -23.41 22.80
C ASN A 222 59.77 -24.01 24.18
N ARG A 223 60.07 -25.32 24.24
CA ARG A 223 60.92 -25.89 25.30
C ARG A 223 61.75 -27.04 24.74
N SER A 224 62.99 -26.72 24.39
CA SER A 224 64.10 -27.66 24.34
C SER A 224 64.17 -28.51 25.61
N VAL A 225 64.38 -29.82 25.47
CA VAL A 225 65.39 -30.50 26.29
C VAL A 225 65.92 -31.74 25.55
N ASN A 226 67.25 -31.78 25.47
CA ASN A 226 68.14 -32.84 25.03
C ASN A 226 68.22 -33.95 26.13
N PRO A 227 68.96 -35.07 26.00
CA PRO A 227 70.33 -35.20 25.46
C PRO A 227 70.49 -36.12 24.24
#